data_AF-A0A6N7KKT8-F1
#
_entry.id   AF-A0A6N7KKT8-F1
#
_cell.length_a   1.000
_cell.length_b   1.000
_cell.length_c   1.000
_cell.angle_alpha   90.00
_cell.angle_beta   90.00
_cell.angle_gamma   90.00
#
_symmetry.space_group_name_H-M   'P 1'
#
loop_
_entity.id
_entity.type
_entity.pdbx_description
1 polymer ?
#
loop_
_entity_poly.entity_id
_entity_poly.type
_entity_poly.pdbx_seq_one_letter_code
_entity_poly.pdbx_strand_id
1 'polypeptide(L)'
;MSTTPALVSALRELGDRPAVVAGGRSISGIGLLLGVSPPDGLPGAMAKRVAAHTALSTTGARAAEQRLRHWAGVLGPPPIRHTVLHPATDLAVELALATLLAGGTVHCGDPDQHPRDQLAALAAGATTHLSLPSHLLWRLSRVPDLAEHDLSALRLVLHVGPEPRQDDVYAAVDALGAVVAHLREPHSDAEAAEHRLRTAVAAATATAWKHAIGITADQIRVFGERLDHAVLTSLLLTLQQYGVLTDPATGHTGAEILDAVPVTPEYRPQVPRWLDALTRHRLIGRHADGYHGAPPLTAAEVRETWRTAADAWADGLGPAAALDRVRRAAGRLPRVITGQEPPRPAVPPVRSAAARGYLGAAIGSLVRGMAETHDGTAPLRVLEACDGTDTAIARALSARPRQTVEHHAVADGGRFDVVVATGSDSGSDSDSDDPDTTVARLVRLLAPGGRLLLVAPIEEQLDLLLTGEPGSLPAAAPVEHWRAALTAAGCTTVLGLPEDGHPMGLLGQHLFVARVP
;
A
#
# COMPACT_ATOMS: atom_id res chain seq x y z
N MET A 1 4.52 12.91 31.32
CA MET A 1 4.83 11.78 32.22
C MET A 1 5.47 10.68 31.41
N SER A 2 6.69 10.26 31.75
CA SER A 2 7.40 9.19 31.03
C SER A 2 6.66 7.87 31.25
N THR A 3 5.87 7.42 30.28
CA THR A 3 5.24 6.10 30.33
C THR A 3 6.32 5.08 30.00
N THR A 4 6.84 4.41 31.03
CA THR A 4 7.75 3.27 30.88
C THR A 4 7.08 2.22 29.96
N PRO A 5 7.81 1.62 29.00
CA PRO A 5 7.27 0.55 28.16
C PRO A 5 6.63 -0.55 29.02
N ALA A 6 5.48 -1.08 28.60
CA ALA A 6 4.75 -2.10 29.35
C ALA A 6 5.57 -3.37 29.56
N LEU A 7 6.39 -3.77 28.59
CA LEU A 7 7.30 -4.91 28.77
C LEU A 7 8.31 -4.66 29.89
N VAL A 8 8.86 -3.45 29.97
CA VAL A 8 9.80 -3.07 31.03
C VAL A 8 9.12 -3.03 32.39
N SER A 9 7.90 -2.49 32.45
CA SER A 9 7.09 -2.50 33.67
C SER A 9 6.78 -3.93 34.13
N ALA A 10 6.36 -4.81 33.22
CA ALA A 10 6.08 -6.22 33.53
C ALA A 10 7.33 -6.96 34.06
N LEU A 11 8.49 -6.73 33.46
CA LEU A 11 9.75 -7.31 33.95
C LEU A 11 10.15 -6.77 35.33
N ARG A 12 9.88 -5.49 35.62
CA ARG A 12 10.08 -4.91 36.96
C ARG A 12 9.12 -5.50 37.98
N GLU A 13 7.87 -5.73 37.62
CA GLU A 13 6.85 -6.35 38.48
C GLU A 13 7.17 -7.81 38.79
N LEU A 14 7.77 -8.54 37.83
CA LEU A 14 8.32 -9.88 38.09
C LEU A 14 9.46 -9.81 39.12
N GLY A 15 10.25 -8.73 39.13
CA GLY A 15 11.28 -8.49 40.14
C GLY A 15 12.33 -9.61 40.17
N ASP A 16 12.54 -10.20 41.35
CA ASP A 16 13.44 -11.32 41.58
C ASP A 16 12.82 -12.69 41.28
N ARG A 17 11.53 -12.74 40.89
CA ARG A 17 10.89 -14.00 40.52
C ARG A 17 11.51 -14.60 39.25
N PRO A 18 11.55 -15.94 39.12
CA PRO A 18 11.98 -16.59 37.89
C PRO A 18 11.11 -16.16 36.70
N ALA A 19 11.71 -15.43 35.77
CA ALA A 19 11.08 -15.01 34.52
C ALA A 19 11.40 -16.01 33.41
N VAL A 20 12.66 -16.40 33.29
CA VAL A 20 13.14 -17.36 32.29
C VAL A 20 13.89 -18.49 32.99
N VAL A 21 13.60 -19.74 32.65
CA VAL A 21 14.30 -20.93 33.14
C VAL A 21 14.94 -21.64 31.94
N ALA A 22 16.26 -21.80 31.94
CA ALA A 22 17.00 -22.44 30.86
C ALA A 22 18.16 -23.27 31.42
N GLY A 23 18.29 -24.53 31.00
CA GLY A 23 19.38 -25.41 31.44
C GLY A 23 19.49 -25.55 32.97
N GLY A 24 18.35 -25.58 33.68
CA GLY A 24 18.29 -25.64 35.15
C GLY A 24 18.64 -24.33 35.87
N ARG A 25 18.90 -23.23 35.14
CA ARG A 25 19.17 -21.91 35.72
C ARG A 25 17.96 -20.99 35.56
N SER A 26 17.64 -20.22 36.60
CA SER A 26 16.59 -19.20 36.57
C SER A 26 17.18 -17.81 36.39
N ILE A 27 16.62 -17.03 35.48
CA ILE A 27 16.88 -15.61 35.25
C ILE A 27 15.67 -14.85 35.75
N SER A 28 15.88 -13.87 36.63
CA SER A 28 14.81 -13.01 37.14
C SER A 28 14.39 -11.94 36.13
N GLY A 29 13.23 -11.31 36.35
CA GLY A 29 12.79 -10.18 35.52
C GLY A 29 13.79 -9.03 35.52
N ILE A 30 14.36 -8.71 36.70
CA ILE A 30 15.45 -7.74 36.84
C ILE A 30 16.72 -8.21 36.12
N GLY A 31 17.09 -9.49 36.26
CA GLY A 31 18.24 -10.06 35.56
C GLY A 31 18.16 -9.88 34.05
N LEU A 32 16.98 -10.15 33.46
CA LEU A 32 16.76 -9.98 32.03
C LEU A 32 16.85 -8.51 31.58
N LEU A 33 16.36 -7.57 32.38
CA LEU A 33 16.50 -6.12 32.12
C LEU A 33 17.95 -5.65 32.16
N LEU A 34 18.77 -6.25 33.02
CA LEU A 34 20.20 -5.96 33.13
C LEU A 34 21.03 -6.72 32.08
N GLY A 35 20.41 -7.50 31.21
CA GLY A 35 21.10 -8.30 30.19
C GLY A 35 21.81 -9.55 30.75
N VAL A 36 21.47 -9.98 31.97
CA VAL A 36 22.03 -11.18 32.59
C VAL A 36 21.35 -12.40 31.98
N SER A 37 21.98 -12.97 30.95
CA SER A 37 21.52 -14.18 30.27
C SER A 37 22.71 -14.93 29.68
N PRO A 38 22.64 -16.27 29.54
CA PRO A 38 23.52 -16.98 28.62
C PRO A 38 23.53 -16.29 27.24
N PRO A 39 24.71 -16.19 26.58
CA PRO A 39 24.84 -15.45 25.32
C PRO A 39 24.12 -16.14 24.16
N ASP A 40 23.94 -17.46 24.25
CA ASP A 40 23.41 -18.30 23.18
C ASP A 40 21.98 -18.78 23.46
N GLY A 41 21.27 -19.12 22.37
CA GLY A 41 19.90 -19.64 22.41
C GLY A 41 18.84 -18.58 22.72
N LEU A 42 17.64 -19.05 23.06
CA LEU A 42 16.45 -18.21 23.27
C LEU A 42 16.65 -17.16 24.39
N PRO A 43 17.23 -17.48 25.56
CA PRO A 43 17.47 -16.48 26.62
C PRO A 43 18.32 -15.29 26.13
N GLY A 44 19.41 -15.56 25.40
CA GLY A 44 20.28 -14.52 24.87
C GLY A 44 19.57 -13.63 23.83
N ALA A 45 18.76 -14.25 22.96
CA ALA A 45 17.95 -13.51 21.99
C ALA A 45 16.87 -12.64 22.67
N MET A 46 16.23 -13.15 23.73
CA MET A 46 15.30 -12.36 24.55
C MET A 46 15.98 -11.16 25.21
N ALA A 47 17.14 -11.36 25.84
CA ALA A 47 17.89 -10.29 26.48
C ALA A 47 18.28 -9.18 25.48
N LYS A 48 18.75 -9.55 24.28
CA LYS A 48 19.03 -8.61 23.18
C LYS A 48 17.78 -7.83 22.77
N ARG A 49 16.64 -8.51 22.62
CA ARG A 49 15.37 -7.88 22.23
C ARG A 49 14.83 -6.95 23.33
N VAL A 50 14.97 -7.31 24.60
CA VAL A 50 14.62 -6.45 25.74
C VAL A 50 15.49 -5.19 25.75
N ALA A 51 16.80 -5.34 25.58
CA ALA A 51 17.73 -4.19 25.50
C ALA A 51 17.35 -3.25 24.34
N ALA A 52 17.06 -3.80 23.16
CA ALA A 52 16.56 -3.01 22.03
C ALA A 52 15.25 -2.28 22.37
N HIS A 53 14.32 -2.93 23.08
CA HIS A 53 13.07 -2.34 23.53
C HIS A 53 13.27 -1.18 24.51
N THR A 54 14.22 -1.30 25.44
CA THR A 54 14.54 -0.23 26.40
C THR A 54 15.12 1.02 25.74
N ALA A 55 15.72 0.87 24.55
CA ALA A 55 16.26 1.98 23.77
C ALA A 55 15.23 2.68 22.88
N LEU A 56 14.00 2.15 22.75
CA LEU A 56 12.95 2.74 21.91
C LEU A 56 12.36 4.00 22.52
N SER A 57 11.98 4.95 21.66
CA SER A 57 11.09 6.05 22.05
C SER A 57 9.72 5.52 22.49
N THR A 58 8.97 6.27 23.30
CA THR A 58 7.64 5.85 23.79
C THR A 58 6.68 5.40 22.67
N THR A 59 6.69 6.10 21.53
CA THR A 59 5.85 5.75 20.38
C THR A 59 6.34 4.49 19.68
N GLY A 60 7.66 4.34 19.52
CA GLY A 60 8.26 3.12 18.96
C GLY A 60 8.00 1.89 19.83
N ALA A 61 8.08 2.05 21.16
CA ALA A 61 7.77 1.00 22.12
C ALA A 61 6.29 0.56 22.01
N ARG A 62 5.33 1.49 21.91
CA ARG A 62 3.91 1.11 21.74
C ARG A 62 3.65 0.33 20.45
N ALA A 63 4.27 0.73 19.34
CA ALA A 63 4.14 0.03 18.07
C ALA A 63 4.75 -1.38 18.15
N ALA A 64 5.93 -1.49 18.76
CA ALA A 64 6.60 -2.78 18.96
C ALA A 64 5.85 -3.69 19.95
N GLU A 65 5.20 -3.12 20.97
CA GLU A 65 4.40 -3.86 21.97
C GLU A 65 3.04 -4.32 21.46
N GLN A 66 2.50 -3.72 20.40
CA GLN A 66 1.16 -4.06 19.91
C GLN A 66 1.07 -5.55 19.54
N ARG A 67 2.12 -6.09 18.92
CA ARG A 67 2.21 -7.52 18.60
C ARG A 67 2.38 -8.38 19.85
N LEU A 68 3.18 -7.95 20.83
CA LEU A 68 3.33 -8.67 22.10
C LEU A 68 2.00 -8.72 22.88
N ARG A 69 1.21 -7.65 22.87
CA ARG A 69 -0.11 -7.60 23.51
C ARG A 69 -1.11 -8.52 22.81
N HIS A 70 -1.06 -8.60 21.48
CA HIS A 70 -1.85 -9.57 20.74
C HIS A 70 -1.53 -11.00 21.19
N TRP A 71 -0.24 -11.38 21.21
CA TRP A 71 0.18 -12.70 21.68
C TRP A 71 -0.16 -12.96 23.15
N ALA A 72 0.00 -11.97 24.03
CA ALA A 72 -0.41 -12.07 25.43
C ALA A 72 -1.92 -12.35 25.56
N GLY A 73 -2.74 -11.76 24.68
CA GLY A 73 -4.17 -12.07 24.58
C GLY A 73 -4.46 -13.49 24.10
N VAL A 74 -3.70 -13.98 23.11
CA VAL A 74 -3.80 -15.37 22.61
C VAL A 74 -3.44 -16.40 23.68
N LEU A 75 -2.42 -16.12 24.50
CA LEU A 75 -2.03 -16.95 25.65
C LEU A 75 -3.07 -16.95 26.78
N GLY A 76 -4.05 -16.05 26.75
CA GLY A 76 -5.12 -16.01 27.74
C GLY A 76 -4.67 -15.61 29.15
N PRO A 77 -5.48 -15.88 30.19
CA PRO A 77 -5.23 -15.40 31.54
C PRO A 77 -4.20 -16.25 32.31
N PRO A 78 -3.45 -15.65 33.25
CA PRO A 78 -2.52 -16.36 34.12
C PRO A 78 -3.21 -17.40 35.03
N PRO A 79 -2.46 -18.40 35.55
CA PRO A 79 -1.01 -18.56 35.47
C PRO A 79 -0.53 -19.09 34.10
N ILE A 80 0.48 -18.44 33.53
CA ILE A 80 1.14 -18.88 32.29
C ILE A 80 2.52 -19.41 32.64
N ARG A 81 2.70 -20.73 32.53
CA ARG A 81 4.00 -21.41 32.47
C ARG A 81 4.19 -21.91 31.05
N HIS A 82 5.02 -21.20 30.29
CA HIS A 82 5.19 -21.43 28.87
C HIS A 82 6.51 -22.13 28.58
N THR A 83 6.47 -23.37 28.12
CA THR A 83 7.66 -24.03 27.60
C THR A 83 7.82 -23.73 26.12
N VAL A 84 8.99 -23.23 25.72
CA VAL A 84 9.34 -22.97 24.32
C VAL A 84 10.39 -23.99 23.89
N LEU A 85 9.96 -24.92 23.03
CA LEU A 85 10.80 -25.94 22.37
C LEU A 85 11.06 -25.53 20.92
N HIS A 86 11.58 -24.33 20.74
CA HIS A 86 11.85 -23.76 19.41
C HIS A 86 13.30 -23.26 19.38
N PRO A 87 14.01 -23.39 18.25
CA PRO A 87 15.22 -22.60 18.04
C PRO A 87 14.90 -21.11 18.18
N ALA A 88 15.93 -20.29 18.48
CA ALA A 88 15.80 -18.87 18.77
C ALA A 88 15.42 -18.01 17.55
N THR A 89 14.26 -18.27 16.98
CA THR A 89 13.63 -17.50 15.90
C THR A 89 12.95 -16.25 16.45
N ASP A 90 12.62 -15.30 15.57
CA ASP A 90 11.91 -14.08 15.97
C ASP A 90 10.56 -14.39 16.63
N LEU A 91 9.81 -15.36 16.10
CA LEU A 91 8.53 -15.77 16.68
C LEU A 91 8.69 -16.38 18.08
N ALA A 92 9.70 -17.23 18.28
CA ALA A 92 9.99 -17.82 19.59
C ALA A 92 10.31 -16.74 20.63
N VAL A 93 11.10 -15.73 20.24
CA VAL A 93 11.41 -14.57 21.08
C VAL A 93 10.15 -13.76 21.38
N GLU A 94 9.30 -13.49 20.38
CA GLU A 94 8.05 -12.75 20.57
C GLU A 94 7.08 -13.46 21.53
N LEU A 95 6.85 -14.75 21.35
CA LEU A 95 5.97 -15.55 22.22
C LEU A 95 6.50 -15.61 23.66
N ALA A 96 7.81 -15.74 23.82
CA ALA A 96 8.46 -15.71 25.13
C ALA A 96 8.31 -14.32 25.81
N LEU A 97 8.52 -13.22 25.07
CA LEU A 97 8.34 -11.88 25.63
C LEU A 97 6.87 -11.55 25.92
N ALA A 98 5.94 -12.01 25.09
CA ALA A 98 4.51 -11.89 25.33
C ALA A 98 4.07 -12.64 26.60
N THR A 99 4.70 -13.78 26.87
CA THR A 99 4.50 -14.53 28.12
C THR A 99 4.91 -13.71 29.34
N LEU A 100 6.09 -13.08 29.29
CA LEU A 100 6.57 -12.22 30.38
C LEU A 100 5.70 -10.98 30.55
N LEU A 101 5.25 -10.38 29.44
CA LEU A 101 4.31 -9.26 29.44
C LEU A 101 2.98 -9.63 30.12
N ALA A 102 2.52 -10.88 29.97
CA ALA A 102 1.33 -11.41 30.63
C ALA A 102 1.57 -11.84 32.10
N GLY A 103 2.78 -11.63 32.65
CA GLY A 103 3.14 -12.00 34.02
C GLY A 103 3.46 -13.49 34.21
N GLY A 104 3.67 -14.23 33.12
CA GLY A 104 4.03 -15.63 33.11
C GLY A 104 5.53 -15.91 33.28
N THR A 105 5.88 -17.20 33.22
CA THR A 105 7.26 -17.69 33.26
C THR A 105 7.56 -18.49 31.98
N VAL A 106 8.73 -18.27 31.40
CA VAL A 106 9.21 -18.96 30.20
C VAL A 106 10.19 -20.05 30.59
N HIS A 107 9.97 -21.26 30.11
CA HIS A 107 10.90 -22.39 30.22
C HIS A 107 11.48 -22.67 28.83
N CYS A 108 12.78 -22.44 28.66
CA CYS A 108 13.48 -22.75 27.42
C CYS A 108 13.91 -24.21 27.47
N GLY A 109 13.27 -25.06 26.68
CA GLY A 109 13.66 -26.46 26.54
C GLY A 109 14.50 -26.70 25.29
N ASP A 110 15.16 -27.85 25.26
CA ASP A 110 15.96 -28.28 24.13
C ASP A 110 15.07 -29.04 23.12
N PRO A 111 14.87 -28.53 21.89
CA PRO A 111 14.05 -29.20 20.88
C PRO A 111 14.65 -30.54 20.41
N ASP A 112 15.97 -30.71 20.53
CA ASP A 112 16.68 -31.90 20.07
C ASP A 112 16.73 -33.01 21.12
N GLN A 113 16.27 -32.73 22.34
CA GLN A 113 16.18 -33.71 23.42
C GLN A 113 15.22 -34.86 23.06
N HIS A 114 15.44 -36.03 23.67
CA HIS A 114 14.60 -37.20 23.45
C HIS A 114 13.13 -36.91 23.88
N PRO A 115 12.12 -37.33 23.09
CA PRO A 115 10.71 -37.06 23.36
C PRO A 115 10.23 -37.36 24.78
N ARG A 116 10.66 -38.49 25.34
CA ARG A 116 10.30 -38.89 26.72
C ARG A 116 10.81 -37.92 27.77
N ASP A 117 12.03 -37.42 27.60
CA ASP A 117 12.62 -36.47 28.54
C ASP A 117 11.93 -35.11 28.39
N GLN A 118 11.54 -34.73 27.16
CA GLN A 118 10.75 -33.53 26.91
C GLN A 118 9.39 -33.62 27.62
N LEU A 119 8.65 -34.73 27.47
CA LEU A 119 7.37 -34.95 28.16
C LEU A 119 7.52 -34.95 29.69
N ALA A 120 8.56 -35.61 30.21
CA ALA A 120 8.86 -35.59 31.64
C ALA A 120 9.15 -34.17 32.15
N ALA A 121 9.88 -33.36 31.39
CA ALA A 121 10.15 -31.97 31.72
C ALA A 121 8.89 -31.09 31.68
N LEU A 122 8.00 -31.31 30.71
CA LEU A 122 6.70 -30.61 30.62
C LEU A 122 5.81 -30.91 31.83
N ALA A 123 5.70 -32.19 32.20
CA ALA A 123 4.95 -32.62 33.37
C ALA A 123 5.55 -32.04 34.67
N ALA A 124 6.87 -32.18 34.87
CA ALA A 124 7.56 -31.67 36.04
C ALA A 124 7.47 -30.13 36.17
N GLY A 125 7.44 -29.41 35.05
CA GLY A 125 7.27 -27.96 35.00
C GLY A 125 5.84 -27.48 35.25
N ALA A 126 4.86 -28.39 35.23
CA ALA A 126 3.43 -28.09 35.13
C ALA A 126 3.16 -27.10 33.98
N THR A 127 3.69 -27.42 32.79
CA THR A 127 3.58 -26.56 31.63
C THR A 127 2.12 -26.33 31.25
N THR A 128 1.74 -25.07 31.11
CA THR A 128 0.38 -24.66 30.71
C THR A 128 0.29 -24.32 29.22
N HIS A 129 1.40 -23.83 28.66
CA HIS A 129 1.50 -23.38 27.29
C HIS A 129 2.76 -24.00 26.68
N LEU A 130 2.66 -24.51 25.46
CA LEU A 130 3.79 -25.11 24.76
C LEU A 130 3.91 -24.50 23.37
N SER A 131 5.10 -23.98 23.03
CA SER A 131 5.42 -23.55 21.66
C SER A 131 6.49 -24.43 21.05
N LEU A 132 6.24 -24.99 19.87
CA LEU A 132 7.15 -25.94 19.23
C LEU A 132 6.98 -26.01 17.70
N PRO A 133 7.97 -26.48 16.94
CA PRO A 133 7.78 -26.84 15.53
C PRO A 133 6.75 -27.97 15.34
N SER A 134 6.01 -27.93 14.24
CA SER A 134 4.94 -28.90 13.93
C SER A 134 5.45 -30.34 13.90
N HIS A 135 6.63 -30.59 13.33
CA HIS A 135 7.22 -31.93 13.31
C HIS A 135 7.48 -32.49 14.72
N LEU A 136 7.81 -31.62 15.67
CA LEU A 136 8.04 -32.01 17.06
C LEU A 136 6.72 -32.32 17.77
N LEU A 137 5.65 -31.57 17.48
CA LEU A 137 4.31 -31.86 17.97
C LEU A 137 3.85 -33.26 17.56
N TRP A 138 4.04 -33.61 16.28
CA TRP A 138 3.68 -34.95 15.78
C TRP A 138 4.53 -36.04 16.42
N ARG A 139 5.79 -35.75 16.74
CA ARG A 139 6.69 -36.68 17.44
C ARG A 139 6.24 -36.91 18.88
N LEU A 140 5.90 -35.85 19.61
CA LEU A 140 5.46 -35.93 21.02
C LEU A 140 4.09 -36.60 21.18
N SER A 141 3.13 -36.26 20.32
CA SER A 141 1.76 -36.81 20.37
C SER A 141 1.67 -38.31 20.04
N ARG A 142 2.74 -38.90 19.46
CA ARG A 142 2.81 -40.31 19.07
C ARG A 142 3.69 -41.16 19.99
N VAL A 143 4.16 -40.61 21.11
CA VAL A 143 4.93 -41.38 22.09
C VAL A 143 4.01 -42.43 22.74
N PRO A 144 4.37 -43.73 22.73
CA PRO A 144 3.47 -44.80 23.19
C PRO A 144 3.05 -44.68 24.67
N ASP A 145 3.95 -44.16 25.50
CA ASP A 145 3.82 -43.97 26.95
C ASP A 145 3.40 -42.53 27.33
N LEU A 146 2.86 -41.75 26.38
CA LEU A 146 2.42 -40.37 26.62
C LEU A 146 1.46 -40.24 27.82
N ALA A 147 0.55 -41.20 27.97
CA ALA A 147 -0.45 -41.22 29.05
C ALA A 147 0.16 -41.42 30.46
N GLU A 148 1.41 -41.85 30.57
CA GLU A 148 2.12 -41.96 31.85
C GLU A 148 2.64 -40.61 32.35
N HIS A 149 2.66 -39.59 31.48
CA HIS A 149 3.06 -38.23 31.82
C HIS A 149 1.84 -37.37 32.21
N ASP A 150 1.88 -36.74 33.38
CA ASP A 150 0.83 -35.82 33.80
C ASP A 150 0.94 -34.48 33.06
N LEU A 151 0.14 -34.35 31.99
CA LEU A 151 0.00 -33.12 31.20
C LEU A 151 -1.31 -32.38 31.48
N SER A 152 -2.00 -32.68 32.59
CA SER A 152 -3.30 -32.07 32.92
C SER A 152 -3.28 -30.54 33.05
N ALA A 153 -2.10 -29.96 33.30
CA ALA A 153 -1.89 -28.52 33.35
C ALA A 153 -1.83 -27.87 31.95
N LEU A 154 -1.58 -28.63 30.88
CA LEU A 154 -1.38 -28.13 29.52
C LEU A 154 -2.72 -27.68 28.93
N ARG A 155 -2.80 -26.41 28.51
CA ARG A 155 -4.04 -25.78 28.03
C ARG A 155 -3.96 -25.44 26.55
N LEU A 156 -2.81 -24.95 26.11
CA LEU A 156 -2.59 -24.47 24.75
C LEU A 156 -1.25 -24.93 24.20
N VAL A 157 -1.26 -25.41 22.97
CA VAL A 157 -0.09 -25.80 22.19
C VAL A 157 -0.07 -24.96 20.92
N LEU A 158 0.92 -24.10 20.78
CA LEU A 158 1.18 -23.30 19.59
C LEU A 158 2.22 -24.02 18.75
N HIS A 159 1.85 -24.48 17.55
CA HIS A 159 2.79 -25.16 16.68
C HIS A 159 3.08 -24.38 15.40
N VAL A 160 4.36 -24.33 15.03
CA VAL A 160 4.86 -23.54 13.91
C VAL A 160 5.28 -24.46 12.76
N GLY A 161 4.87 -24.16 11.53
CA GLY A 161 5.31 -24.94 10.36
C GLY A 161 4.32 -24.94 9.19
N PRO A 162 4.45 -25.89 8.24
CA PRO A 162 3.53 -25.99 7.11
C PRO A 162 2.11 -26.28 7.57
N GLU A 163 1.14 -25.98 6.71
CA GLU A 163 -0.29 -26.18 7.00
C GLU A 163 -0.56 -27.66 7.34
N PRO A 164 -1.05 -27.95 8.55
CA PRO A 164 -1.20 -29.32 9.02
C PRO A 164 -2.41 -29.99 8.39
N ARG A 165 -2.38 -31.32 8.29
CA ARG A 165 -3.59 -32.09 7.97
C ARG A 165 -4.51 -32.06 9.18
N GLN A 166 -5.80 -31.90 8.92
CA GLN A 166 -6.81 -31.80 9.98
C GLN A 166 -6.81 -33.02 10.92
N ASP A 167 -6.61 -34.23 10.38
CA ASP A 167 -6.54 -35.47 11.16
C ASP A 167 -5.35 -35.52 12.12
N ASP A 168 -4.18 -34.98 11.72
CA ASP A 168 -2.99 -34.92 12.58
C ASP A 168 -3.21 -33.96 13.77
N VAL A 169 -3.93 -32.86 13.54
CA VAL A 169 -4.29 -31.91 14.60
C VAL A 169 -5.24 -32.55 15.60
N TYR A 170 -6.30 -33.24 15.13
CA TYR A 170 -7.24 -33.92 16.04
C TYR A 170 -6.55 -35.00 16.87
N ALA A 171 -5.70 -35.83 16.24
CA ALA A 171 -4.94 -36.84 16.97
C ALA A 171 -4.03 -36.22 18.05
N ALA A 172 -3.39 -35.08 17.77
CA ALA A 172 -2.56 -34.39 18.75
C ALA A 172 -3.37 -33.73 19.88
N VAL A 173 -4.55 -33.16 19.57
CA VAL A 173 -5.48 -32.61 20.58
C VAL A 173 -5.91 -33.72 21.53
N ASP A 174 -6.33 -34.87 21.00
CA ASP A 174 -6.77 -36.01 21.80
C ASP A 174 -5.63 -36.59 22.64
N ALA A 175 -4.43 -36.70 22.07
CA ALA A 175 -3.25 -37.25 22.75
C ALA A 175 -2.74 -36.36 23.88
N LEU A 176 -2.71 -35.03 23.68
CA LEU A 176 -2.16 -34.08 24.65
C LEU A 176 -3.21 -33.50 25.61
N GLY A 177 -4.50 -33.63 25.30
CA GLY A 177 -5.59 -33.07 26.11
C GLY A 177 -5.63 -31.55 26.13
N ALA A 178 -5.07 -30.88 25.11
CA ALA A 178 -4.89 -29.43 25.06
C ALA A 178 -5.39 -28.85 23.73
N VAL A 179 -5.73 -27.56 23.74
CA VAL A 179 -6.06 -26.84 22.50
C VAL A 179 -4.79 -26.71 21.67
N VAL A 180 -4.85 -27.11 20.40
CA VAL A 180 -3.74 -26.99 19.45
C VAL A 180 -4.06 -25.89 18.45
N ALA A 181 -3.18 -24.91 18.30
CA ALA A 181 -3.31 -23.82 17.34
C ALA A 181 -2.08 -23.75 16.43
N HIS A 182 -2.34 -23.65 15.13
CA HIS A 182 -1.31 -23.56 14.10
C HIS A 182 -0.89 -22.11 13.88
N LEU A 183 0.42 -21.89 13.84
CA LEU A 183 1.07 -20.65 13.44
C LEU A 183 1.81 -20.88 12.13
N ARG A 184 1.39 -20.18 11.07
CA ARG A 184 2.06 -20.25 9.77
C ARG A 184 3.34 -19.43 9.81
N GLU A 185 4.50 -20.10 9.72
CA GLU A 185 5.78 -19.42 9.48
C GLU A 185 5.86 -19.05 7.99
N PRO A 186 6.37 -17.86 7.61
CA PRO A 186 6.73 -17.61 6.22
C PRO A 186 7.79 -18.64 5.81
N HIS A 187 7.51 -19.42 4.78
CA HIS A 187 8.35 -20.54 4.33
C HIS A 187 9.63 -20.06 3.63
N SER A 188 9.78 -18.74 3.41
CA SER A 188 10.96 -18.11 2.80
C SER A 188 11.07 -16.62 3.13
N ASP A 189 12.26 -16.04 2.93
CA ASP A 189 12.50 -14.59 3.01
C ASP A 189 11.60 -13.79 2.05
N ALA A 190 11.26 -14.40 0.90
CA ALA A 190 10.35 -13.81 -0.08
C ALA A 190 8.92 -13.70 0.49
N GLU A 191 8.40 -14.75 1.13
CA GLU A 191 7.09 -14.71 1.80
C GLU A 191 7.08 -13.69 2.95
N ALA A 192 8.17 -13.59 3.71
CA ALA A 192 8.30 -12.59 4.78
C ALA A 192 8.36 -11.16 4.22
N ALA A 193 9.02 -10.94 3.08
CA ALA A 193 9.05 -9.65 2.40
C ALA A 193 7.69 -9.26 1.84
N GLU A 194 6.96 -10.21 1.25
CA GLU A 194 5.59 -9.99 0.77
C GLU A 194 4.63 -9.65 1.92
N HIS A 195 4.68 -10.40 3.03
CA HIS A 195 3.84 -10.12 4.19
C HIS A 195 4.10 -8.72 4.78
N ARG A 196 5.38 -8.30 4.85
CA ARG A 196 5.76 -6.94 5.24
C ARG A 196 5.20 -5.89 4.28
N LEU A 197 5.23 -6.14 2.97
CA LEU A 197 4.67 -5.21 1.99
C LEU A 197 3.15 -5.05 2.14
N ARG A 198 2.41 -6.16 2.29
CA ARG A 198 0.96 -6.14 2.52
C ARG A 198 0.60 -5.38 3.80
N THR A 199 1.35 -5.60 4.88
CA THR A 199 1.17 -4.87 6.15
C THR A 199 1.42 -3.37 5.98
N ALA A 200 2.46 -2.98 5.24
CA ALA A 200 2.76 -1.59 4.95
C ALA A 200 1.65 -0.91 4.11
N VAL A 201 1.11 -1.61 3.11
CA VAL A 201 -0.03 -1.14 2.29
C VAL A 201 -1.29 -0.97 3.14
N ALA A 202 -1.60 -1.89 4.06
CA ALA A 202 -2.73 -1.75 4.97
C ALA A 202 -2.59 -0.51 5.88
N ALA A 203 -1.40 -0.27 6.42
CA ALA A 203 -1.11 0.93 7.22
C ALA A 203 -1.20 2.23 6.41
N ALA A 204 -0.73 2.20 5.15
CA ALA A 204 -0.83 3.32 4.22
C ALA A 204 -2.28 3.63 3.86
N THR A 205 -3.10 2.61 3.62
CA THR A 205 -4.55 2.72 3.38
C THR A 205 -5.26 3.39 4.55
N ALA A 206 -4.99 2.93 5.78
CA ALA A 206 -5.56 3.54 6.98
C ALA A 206 -5.15 5.01 7.17
N THR A 207 -3.94 5.38 6.75
CA THR A 207 -3.48 6.77 6.77
C THR A 207 -4.16 7.61 5.69
N ALA A 208 -4.24 7.08 4.47
CA ALA A 208 -4.89 7.73 3.33
C ALA A 208 -6.39 7.95 3.54
N TRP A 209 -7.07 7.03 4.22
CA TRP A 209 -8.50 7.12 4.55
C TRP A 209 -8.87 8.44 5.26
N LYS A 210 -7.95 8.99 6.07
CA LYS A 210 -8.16 10.28 6.76
C LYS A 210 -8.40 11.45 5.81
N HIS A 211 -7.90 11.35 4.58
CA HIS A 211 -8.08 12.34 3.52
C HIS A 211 -9.33 12.11 2.67
N ALA A 212 -10.05 11.00 2.88
CA ALA A 212 -11.30 10.67 2.21
C ALA A 212 -12.51 10.69 3.17
N ILE A 213 -12.33 11.14 4.43
CA ILE A 213 -13.42 11.24 5.40
C ILE A 213 -14.49 12.20 4.85
N GLY A 214 -15.74 11.72 4.79
CA GLY A 214 -16.88 12.49 4.32
C GLY A 214 -17.07 12.51 2.80
N ILE A 215 -16.13 11.93 2.03
CA ILE A 215 -16.26 11.80 0.58
C ILE A 215 -17.00 10.48 0.28
N THR A 216 -18.12 10.59 -0.43
CA THR A 216 -18.95 9.45 -0.82
C THR A 216 -18.72 9.05 -2.28
N ALA A 217 -19.02 7.79 -2.62
CA ALA A 217 -18.97 7.32 -4.01
C ALA A 217 -19.94 8.09 -4.91
N ASP A 218 -21.12 8.44 -4.38
CA ASP A 218 -22.13 9.22 -5.12
C ASP A 218 -21.64 10.62 -5.47
N GLN A 219 -21.01 11.32 -4.53
CA GLN A 219 -20.41 12.63 -4.77
C GLN A 219 -19.35 12.58 -5.88
N ILE A 220 -18.44 11.59 -5.86
CA ILE A 220 -17.39 11.47 -6.88
C ILE A 220 -18.01 11.18 -8.25
N ARG A 221 -19.01 10.30 -8.31
CA ARG A 221 -19.71 9.96 -9.56
C ARG A 221 -20.45 11.18 -10.14
N VAL A 222 -21.22 11.89 -9.31
CA VAL A 222 -21.94 13.10 -9.72
C VAL A 222 -20.97 14.18 -10.19
N PHE A 223 -19.85 14.37 -9.49
CA PHE A 223 -18.81 15.30 -9.92
C PHE A 223 -18.21 14.88 -11.28
N GLY A 224 -17.85 13.62 -11.45
CA GLY A 224 -17.29 13.09 -12.70
C GLY A 224 -18.23 13.30 -13.88
N GLU A 225 -19.50 12.91 -13.74
CA GLU A 225 -20.54 13.09 -14.76
C GLU A 225 -20.69 14.56 -15.16
N ARG A 226 -20.72 15.48 -14.19
CA ARG A 226 -20.87 16.92 -14.43
C ARG A 226 -19.62 17.54 -15.05
N LEU A 227 -18.43 17.13 -14.62
CA LEU A 227 -17.17 17.58 -15.21
C LEU A 227 -17.08 17.14 -16.66
N ASP A 228 -17.32 15.86 -16.93
CA ASP A 228 -17.26 15.30 -18.28
C ASP A 228 -18.27 15.99 -19.20
N HIS A 229 -19.50 16.20 -18.73
CA HIS A 229 -20.49 16.94 -19.49
C HIS A 229 -20.05 18.37 -19.79
N ALA A 230 -19.50 19.10 -18.82
CA ALA A 230 -19.02 20.48 -19.02
C ALA A 230 -17.83 20.56 -20.00
N VAL A 231 -16.95 19.57 -19.98
CA VAL A 231 -15.84 19.44 -20.92
C VAL A 231 -16.39 19.22 -22.34
N LEU A 232 -17.25 18.21 -22.50
CA LEU A 232 -17.77 17.81 -23.81
C LEU A 232 -18.64 18.92 -24.44
N THR A 233 -19.49 19.60 -23.68
CA THR A 233 -20.27 20.73 -24.20
C THR A 233 -19.38 21.91 -24.60
N SER A 234 -18.24 22.10 -23.93
CA SER A 234 -17.25 23.12 -24.33
C SER A 234 -16.56 22.77 -25.65
N LEU A 235 -16.23 21.50 -25.86
CA LEU A 235 -15.68 21.01 -27.13
C LEU A 235 -16.69 21.19 -28.27
N LEU A 236 -17.94 20.77 -28.05
CA LEU A 236 -19.00 20.90 -29.04
C LEU A 236 -19.30 22.36 -29.39
N LEU A 237 -19.42 23.24 -28.39
CA LEU A 237 -19.61 24.68 -28.62
C LEU A 237 -18.46 25.26 -29.44
N THR A 238 -17.22 24.83 -29.19
CA THR A 238 -16.05 25.30 -29.93
C THR A 238 -16.15 24.92 -31.42
N LEU A 239 -16.60 23.71 -31.75
CA LEU A 239 -16.82 23.29 -33.14
C LEU A 239 -18.00 24.06 -33.78
N GLN A 240 -19.11 24.21 -33.06
CA GLN A 240 -20.30 24.93 -33.53
C GLN A 240 -20.06 26.41 -33.80
N GLN A 241 -19.09 27.04 -33.13
CA GLN A 241 -18.68 28.43 -33.42
C GLN A 241 -18.15 28.63 -34.84
N TYR A 242 -17.70 27.56 -35.51
CA TYR A 242 -17.25 27.58 -36.90
C TYR A 242 -18.28 26.99 -37.87
N GLY A 243 -19.54 26.83 -37.44
CA GLY A 243 -20.68 26.51 -38.31
C GLY A 243 -20.87 25.02 -38.61
N VAL A 244 -20.12 24.12 -37.97
CA VAL A 244 -20.27 22.66 -38.11
C VAL A 244 -21.01 22.06 -36.92
N LEU A 245 -21.67 20.90 -37.13
CA LEU A 245 -22.36 20.16 -36.05
C LEU A 245 -23.49 20.94 -35.34
N THR A 246 -24.12 21.89 -36.04
CA THR A 246 -25.23 22.72 -35.55
C THR A 246 -26.62 22.16 -35.86
N ASP A 247 -26.70 21.16 -36.74
CA ASP A 247 -27.94 20.51 -37.16
C ASP A 247 -27.81 18.98 -37.04
N PRO A 248 -28.68 18.31 -36.26
CA PRO A 248 -28.72 16.85 -36.17
C PRO A 248 -29.05 16.15 -37.49
N ALA A 249 -29.75 16.81 -38.42
CA ALA A 249 -30.14 16.21 -39.69
C ALA A 249 -29.01 16.23 -40.73
N THR A 250 -27.99 17.06 -40.54
CA THR A 250 -26.89 17.24 -41.49
C THR A 250 -25.66 16.44 -41.05
N GLY A 251 -25.19 15.56 -41.93
CA GLY A 251 -23.94 14.80 -41.73
C GLY A 251 -22.73 15.57 -42.21
N HIS A 252 -21.63 15.52 -41.44
CA HIS A 252 -20.34 16.09 -41.79
C HIS A 252 -19.24 15.02 -41.74
N THR A 253 -18.42 14.93 -42.78
CA THR A 253 -17.21 14.11 -42.74
C THR A 253 -16.15 14.73 -41.84
N GLY A 254 -15.22 13.91 -41.32
CA GLY A 254 -14.10 14.43 -40.52
C GLY A 254 -13.23 15.44 -41.28
N ALA A 255 -13.11 15.30 -42.61
CA ALA A 255 -12.38 16.23 -43.46
C ALA A 255 -13.09 17.59 -43.55
N GLU A 256 -14.41 17.60 -43.77
CA GLU A 256 -15.20 18.83 -43.81
C GLU A 256 -15.14 19.60 -42.49
N ILE A 257 -15.15 18.90 -41.35
CA ILE A 257 -15.01 19.51 -40.02
C ILE A 257 -13.62 20.14 -39.87
N LEU A 258 -12.57 19.44 -40.28
CA LEU A 258 -11.19 19.94 -40.21
C LEU A 258 -10.92 21.11 -41.17
N ASP A 259 -11.64 21.21 -42.27
CA ASP A 259 -11.51 22.29 -43.24
C ASP A 259 -12.33 23.53 -42.83
N ALA A 260 -13.45 23.34 -42.12
CA ALA A 260 -14.28 24.43 -41.62
C ALA A 260 -13.69 25.11 -40.36
N VAL A 261 -13.03 24.35 -39.50
CA VAL A 261 -12.41 24.87 -38.28
C VAL A 261 -10.96 25.28 -38.58
N PRO A 262 -10.56 26.54 -38.37
CA PRO A 262 -9.19 27.01 -38.64
C PRO A 262 -8.21 26.52 -37.55
N VAL A 263 -7.98 25.21 -37.49
CA VAL A 263 -7.11 24.55 -36.49
C VAL A 263 -5.65 24.60 -36.93
N THR A 264 -4.75 24.98 -36.02
CA THR A 264 -3.30 24.92 -36.26
C THR A 264 -2.84 23.46 -36.48
N PRO A 265 -1.73 23.24 -37.21
CA PRO A 265 -1.23 21.89 -37.47
C PRO A 265 -1.03 21.04 -36.20
N GLU A 266 -0.61 21.69 -35.10
CA GLU A 266 -0.40 21.06 -33.79
C GLU A 266 -1.70 20.48 -33.22
N TYR A 267 -2.82 21.19 -33.32
CA TYR A 267 -4.10 20.76 -32.73
C TYR A 267 -4.95 19.90 -33.68
N ARG A 268 -4.58 19.80 -34.96
CA ARG A 268 -5.32 19.00 -35.96
C ARG A 268 -5.55 17.53 -35.53
N PRO A 269 -4.58 16.82 -34.92
CA PRO A 269 -4.77 15.44 -34.44
C PRO A 269 -5.73 15.31 -33.25
N GLN A 270 -6.03 16.39 -32.53
CA GLN A 270 -6.96 16.35 -31.39
C GLN A 270 -8.43 16.36 -31.81
N VAL A 271 -8.77 16.96 -32.95
CA VAL A 271 -10.16 17.05 -33.42
C VAL A 271 -10.81 15.67 -33.61
N PRO A 272 -10.17 14.67 -34.26
CA PRO A 272 -10.73 13.32 -34.31
C PRO A 272 -11.00 12.70 -32.93
N ARG A 273 -10.15 12.97 -31.94
CA ARG A 273 -10.34 12.48 -30.55
C ARG A 273 -11.53 13.16 -29.88
N TRP A 274 -11.73 14.45 -30.13
CA TRP A 274 -12.91 15.16 -29.66
C TRP A 274 -14.19 14.59 -30.28
N LEU A 275 -14.19 14.34 -31.59
CA LEU A 275 -15.34 13.75 -32.29
C LEU A 275 -15.65 12.34 -31.76
N ASP A 276 -14.62 11.53 -31.50
CA ASP A 276 -14.80 10.22 -30.88
C ASP A 276 -15.41 10.34 -29.47
N ALA A 277 -14.87 11.20 -28.61
CA ALA A 277 -15.40 11.43 -27.27
C ALA A 277 -16.85 11.95 -27.31
N LEU A 278 -17.16 12.95 -28.14
CA LEU A 278 -18.52 13.47 -28.32
C LEU A 278 -19.49 12.39 -28.81
N THR A 279 -19.05 11.50 -29.69
CA THR A 279 -19.86 10.37 -30.19
C THR A 279 -20.10 9.32 -29.10
N ARG A 280 -19.03 8.90 -28.40
CA ARG A 280 -19.11 7.89 -27.32
C ARG A 280 -20.05 8.34 -26.20
N HIS A 281 -20.02 9.63 -25.87
CA HIS A 281 -20.89 10.24 -24.86
C HIS A 281 -22.25 10.71 -25.41
N ARG A 282 -22.55 10.42 -26.68
CA ARG A 282 -23.84 10.66 -27.33
C ARG A 282 -24.26 12.14 -27.39
N LEU A 283 -23.30 13.06 -27.44
CA LEU A 283 -23.59 14.47 -27.75
C LEU A 283 -23.78 14.69 -29.26
N ILE A 284 -23.15 13.86 -30.09
CA ILE A 284 -23.29 13.85 -31.54
C ILE A 284 -23.54 12.42 -32.04
N GLY A 285 -24.16 12.29 -33.22
CA GLY A 285 -24.38 11.01 -33.88
C GLY A 285 -23.22 10.63 -34.81
N ARG A 286 -23.02 9.34 -35.04
CA ARG A 286 -22.16 8.83 -36.12
C ARG A 286 -22.95 7.86 -36.99
N HIS A 287 -23.06 8.19 -38.27
CA HIS A 287 -23.77 7.42 -39.29
C HIS A 287 -22.83 7.11 -40.46
N ALA A 288 -23.33 6.41 -41.49
CA ALA A 288 -22.51 6.00 -42.64
C ALA A 288 -21.99 7.19 -43.45
N ASP A 289 -22.71 8.30 -43.44
CA ASP A 289 -22.45 9.56 -44.15
C ASP A 289 -21.65 10.58 -43.33
N GLY A 290 -21.43 10.36 -42.03
CA GLY A 290 -20.54 11.20 -41.23
C GLY A 290 -20.98 11.40 -39.77
N TYR A 291 -20.53 12.52 -39.20
CA TYR A 291 -20.88 13.00 -37.87
C TYR A 291 -22.08 13.94 -37.94
N HIS A 292 -23.10 13.68 -37.12
CA HIS A 292 -24.33 14.45 -37.05
C HIS A 292 -24.35 15.29 -35.78
N GLY A 293 -24.61 16.59 -35.94
CA GLY A 293 -24.52 17.55 -34.85
C GLY A 293 -25.61 17.44 -33.78
N ALA A 294 -25.63 18.45 -32.92
CA ALA A 294 -26.71 18.70 -31.98
C ALA A 294 -27.30 20.09 -32.24
N PRO A 295 -28.47 20.44 -31.68
CA PRO A 295 -28.94 21.81 -31.69
C PRO A 295 -27.84 22.80 -31.22
N PRO A 296 -27.78 24.02 -31.76
CA PRO A 296 -26.72 24.97 -31.42
C PRO A 296 -26.70 25.29 -29.92
N LEU A 297 -25.54 25.11 -29.30
CA LEU A 297 -25.31 25.49 -27.91
C LEU A 297 -25.00 26.97 -27.79
N THR A 298 -25.50 27.58 -26.72
CA THR A 298 -25.16 28.94 -26.33
C THR A 298 -24.03 28.95 -25.30
N ALA A 299 -23.28 30.04 -25.26
CA ALA A 299 -22.28 30.25 -24.20
C ALA A 299 -22.90 30.29 -22.79
N ALA A 300 -24.20 30.58 -22.66
CA ALA A 300 -24.91 30.57 -21.38
C ALA A 300 -25.13 29.14 -20.87
N GLU A 301 -25.53 28.22 -21.75
CA GLU A 301 -25.71 26.80 -21.41
C GLU A 301 -24.40 26.16 -20.98
N VAL A 302 -23.30 26.41 -21.71
CA VAL A 302 -21.97 25.90 -21.31
C VAL A 302 -21.50 26.51 -19.98
N ARG A 303 -21.79 27.78 -19.69
CA ARG A 303 -21.49 28.36 -18.37
C ARG A 303 -22.26 27.67 -17.26
N GLU A 304 -23.51 27.29 -17.52
CA GLU A 304 -24.35 26.57 -16.57
C GLU A 304 -23.82 25.16 -16.29
N THR A 305 -23.37 24.41 -17.31
CA THR A 305 -22.74 23.09 -17.09
C THR A 305 -21.50 23.21 -16.21
N TRP A 306 -20.63 24.20 -16.45
CA TRP A 306 -19.47 24.47 -15.59
C TRP A 306 -19.86 24.88 -14.16
N ARG A 307 -20.96 25.60 -13.97
CA ARG A 307 -21.49 25.95 -12.64
C ARG A 307 -21.88 24.69 -11.88
N THR A 308 -22.61 23.77 -12.51
CA THR A 308 -23.02 22.51 -11.85
C THR A 308 -21.83 21.63 -11.44
N ALA A 309 -20.77 21.60 -12.26
CA ALA A 309 -19.52 20.91 -11.95
C ALA A 309 -18.77 21.56 -10.78
N ALA A 310 -18.76 22.91 -10.72
CA ALA A 310 -18.18 23.65 -9.60
C ALA A 310 -18.93 23.43 -8.29
N ASP A 311 -20.27 23.40 -8.34
CA ASP A 311 -21.09 23.11 -7.17
C ASP A 311 -20.81 21.69 -6.63
N ALA A 312 -20.65 20.69 -7.51
CA ALA A 312 -20.28 19.33 -7.10
C ALA A 312 -18.84 19.21 -6.56
N TRP A 313 -17.92 20.09 -7.00
CA TRP A 313 -16.54 20.12 -6.52
C TRP A 313 -16.41 20.75 -5.13
N ALA A 314 -17.26 21.72 -4.80
CA ALA A 314 -17.20 22.50 -3.56
C ALA A 314 -17.34 21.66 -2.28
N ASP A 315 -17.85 20.43 -2.38
CA ASP A 315 -18.09 19.49 -1.27
C ASP A 315 -16.82 18.75 -0.77
N GLY A 316 -15.64 19.36 -0.89
CA GLY A 316 -14.41 18.87 -0.26
C GLY A 316 -13.53 17.95 -1.11
N LEU A 317 -13.74 17.87 -2.43
CA LEU A 317 -12.93 17.04 -3.32
C LEU A 317 -11.52 17.60 -3.55
N GLY A 318 -11.31 18.92 -3.47
CA GLY A 318 -9.98 19.51 -3.58
C GLY A 318 -9.97 21.03 -3.74
N PRO A 319 -8.79 21.63 -4.01
CA PRO A 319 -8.67 23.07 -4.17
C PRO A 319 -9.45 23.57 -5.40
N ALA A 320 -10.33 24.57 -5.23
CA ALA A 320 -11.12 25.18 -6.33
C ALA A 320 -10.25 25.64 -7.52
N ALA A 321 -9.02 26.08 -7.22
CA ALA A 321 -8.03 26.49 -8.22
C ALA A 321 -7.72 25.40 -9.28
N ALA A 322 -7.90 24.11 -8.95
CA ALA A 322 -7.71 23.02 -9.90
C ALA A 322 -8.80 23.02 -10.98
N LEU A 323 -10.08 23.03 -10.59
CA LEU A 323 -11.20 23.09 -11.52
C LEU A 323 -11.21 24.42 -12.32
N ASP A 324 -10.89 25.53 -11.66
CA ASP A 324 -10.81 26.85 -12.30
C ASP A 324 -9.76 26.92 -13.41
N ARG A 325 -8.70 26.09 -13.36
CA ARG A 325 -7.73 26.03 -14.46
C ARG A 325 -8.34 25.39 -15.70
N VAL A 326 -9.03 24.26 -15.56
CA VAL A 326 -9.66 23.56 -16.70
C VAL A 326 -10.79 24.39 -17.27
N ARG A 327 -11.65 24.98 -16.43
CA ARG A 327 -12.70 25.92 -16.88
C ARG A 327 -12.12 27.07 -17.70
N ARG A 328 -10.98 27.63 -17.27
CA ARG A 328 -10.28 28.69 -18.03
C ARG A 328 -9.65 28.18 -19.31
N ALA A 329 -9.23 26.91 -19.37
CA ALA A 329 -8.72 26.32 -20.60
C ALA A 329 -9.83 26.15 -21.64
N ALA A 330 -11.00 25.63 -21.23
CA ALA A 330 -12.19 25.56 -22.09
C ALA A 330 -12.54 26.92 -22.71
N GLY A 331 -12.56 27.99 -21.92
CA GLY A 331 -12.87 29.33 -22.42
C GLY A 331 -11.84 29.93 -23.39
N ARG A 332 -10.59 29.46 -23.36
CA ARG A 332 -9.53 29.90 -24.29
C ARG A 332 -9.41 29.01 -25.52
N LEU A 333 -10.02 27.82 -25.52
CA LEU A 333 -9.84 26.80 -26.54
C LEU A 333 -9.99 27.32 -27.97
N PRO A 334 -11.02 28.12 -28.33
CA PRO A 334 -11.16 28.65 -29.69
C PRO A 334 -9.96 29.52 -30.13
N ARG A 335 -9.37 30.29 -29.22
CA ARG A 335 -8.20 31.14 -29.51
C ARG A 335 -6.91 30.34 -29.59
N VAL A 336 -6.79 29.30 -28.78
CA VAL A 336 -5.62 28.41 -28.77
C VAL A 336 -5.56 27.60 -30.07
N ILE A 337 -6.66 26.94 -30.46
CA ILE A 337 -6.67 26.13 -31.68
C ILE A 337 -6.49 26.94 -32.96
N THR A 338 -6.81 28.24 -32.94
CA THR A 338 -6.61 29.14 -34.09
C THR A 338 -5.25 29.84 -34.08
N GLY A 339 -4.40 29.58 -33.07
CA GLY A 339 -3.09 30.20 -32.93
C GLY A 339 -3.14 31.68 -32.50
N GLN A 340 -4.29 32.19 -32.07
CA GLN A 340 -4.43 33.54 -31.52
C GLN A 340 -3.84 33.66 -30.11
N GLU A 341 -3.79 32.54 -29.37
CA GLU A 341 -3.11 32.44 -28.08
C GLU A 341 -2.18 31.21 -28.08
N PRO A 342 -0.98 31.29 -27.48
CA PRO A 342 -0.08 30.14 -27.42
C PRO A 342 -0.64 29.01 -26.52
N PRO A 343 -0.30 27.74 -26.81
CA PRO A 343 -0.60 26.64 -25.90
C PRO A 343 0.05 26.90 -24.53
N ARG A 344 -0.61 26.40 -23.46
CA ARG A 344 -0.04 26.44 -22.12
C ARG A 344 0.56 25.07 -21.78
N PRO A 345 1.58 25.03 -20.91
CA PRO A 345 2.13 23.75 -20.44
C PRO A 345 1.02 22.87 -19.89
N ALA A 346 1.14 21.57 -20.18
CA ALA A 346 0.21 20.57 -19.69
C ALA A 346 0.02 20.70 -18.18
N VAL A 347 -1.24 20.59 -17.75
CA VAL A 347 -1.61 20.66 -16.34
C VAL A 347 -2.13 19.29 -15.93
N PRO A 348 -1.82 18.81 -14.70
CA PRO A 348 -2.39 17.57 -14.21
C PRO A 348 -3.93 17.59 -14.22
N PRO A 349 -4.58 16.44 -14.48
CA PRO A 349 -6.04 16.33 -14.43
C PRO A 349 -6.63 16.84 -13.12
N VAL A 350 -7.86 17.35 -13.17
CA VAL A 350 -8.62 17.78 -11.98
C VAL A 350 -8.81 16.62 -11.03
N ARG A 351 -9.09 15.42 -11.55
CA ARG A 351 -9.24 14.21 -10.74
C ARG A 351 -7.95 13.83 -10.01
N SER A 352 -6.77 14.02 -10.63
CA SER A 352 -5.48 13.87 -9.94
C SER A 352 -5.31 14.88 -8.80
N ALA A 353 -5.83 16.10 -8.94
CA ALA A 353 -5.83 17.07 -7.85
C ALA A 353 -6.73 16.66 -6.68
N ALA A 354 -7.85 15.98 -6.93
CA ALA A 354 -8.73 15.43 -5.90
C ALA A 354 -8.10 14.22 -5.21
N ALA A 355 -7.45 13.32 -5.97
CA ALA A 355 -6.78 12.16 -5.42
C ALA A 355 -5.48 12.50 -4.67
N ARG A 356 -4.90 13.70 -4.88
CA ARG A 356 -3.59 14.10 -4.35
C ARG A 356 -3.45 13.91 -2.84
N GLY A 357 -4.47 14.30 -2.07
CA GLY A 357 -4.43 14.18 -0.60
C GLY A 357 -4.36 12.71 -0.17
N TYR A 358 -5.24 11.88 -0.74
CA TYR A 358 -5.32 10.45 -0.45
C TYR A 358 -4.06 9.69 -0.91
N LEU A 359 -3.71 9.78 -2.20
CA LEU A 359 -2.56 9.06 -2.77
C LEU A 359 -1.24 9.58 -2.20
N GLY A 360 -1.12 10.90 -1.98
CA GLY A 360 0.06 11.49 -1.34
C GLY A 360 0.25 11.00 0.10
N ALA A 361 -0.82 10.84 0.87
CA ALA A 361 -0.76 10.27 2.22
C ALA A 361 -0.38 8.78 2.20
N ALA A 362 -0.90 8.01 1.25
CA ALA A 362 -0.51 6.61 1.05
C ALA A 362 0.99 6.49 0.73
N ILE A 363 1.48 7.23 -0.27
CA ILE A 363 2.90 7.24 -0.66
C ILE A 363 3.78 7.67 0.51
N GLY A 364 3.44 8.77 1.17
CA GLY A 364 4.19 9.27 2.32
C GLY A 364 4.26 8.27 3.49
N SER A 365 3.18 7.53 3.73
CA SER A 365 3.14 6.46 4.73
C SER A 365 4.02 5.27 4.34
N LEU A 366 3.98 4.85 3.06
CA LEU A 366 4.80 3.75 2.56
C LEU A 366 6.29 4.10 2.64
N VAL A 367 6.69 5.26 2.13
CA VAL A 367 8.09 5.72 2.16
C VAL A 367 8.60 5.87 3.58
N ARG A 368 7.79 6.44 4.47
CA ARG A 368 8.14 6.53 5.90
C ARG A 368 8.33 5.15 6.53
N GLY A 369 7.39 4.23 6.32
CA GLY A 369 7.49 2.87 6.84
C GLY A 369 8.75 2.16 6.37
N MET A 370 9.12 2.34 5.09
CA MET A 370 10.37 1.82 4.52
C MET A 370 11.60 2.38 5.21
N ALA A 371 11.68 3.70 5.35
CA ALA A 371 12.77 4.36 6.08
C ALA A 371 12.82 3.99 7.57
N GLU A 372 11.68 3.68 8.19
CA GLU A 372 11.61 3.28 9.59
C GLU A 372 12.14 1.87 9.84
N THR A 373 11.95 0.96 8.88
CA THR A 373 12.38 -0.45 8.93
C THR A 373 13.69 -0.74 8.19
N HIS A 374 14.37 0.29 7.69
CA HIS A 374 15.62 0.11 6.95
C HIS A 374 16.78 -0.16 7.93
N ASP A 375 17.27 -1.40 7.92
CA ASP A 375 18.36 -1.87 8.78
C ASP A 375 19.70 -2.01 8.01
N GLY A 376 19.75 -1.54 6.76
CA GLY A 376 20.95 -1.59 5.92
C GLY A 376 22.04 -0.62 6.40
N THR A 377 23.31 -0.99 6.16
CA THR A 377 24.47 -0.14 6.48
C THR A 377 24.62 1.05 5.53
N ALA A 378 24.12 0.92 4.29
CA ALA A 378 24.02 2.00 3.32
C ALA A 378 22.70 2.78 3.51
N PRO A 379 22.64 4.07 3.14
CA PRO A 379 21.41 4.84 3.19
C PRO A 379 20.35 4.28 2.23
N LEU A 380 19.08 4.40 2.60
CA LEU A 380 17.94 4.07 1.75
C LEU A 380 17.86 5.09 0.60
N ARG A 381 18.00 4.64 -0.64
CA ARG A 381 17.96 5.50 -1.83
C ARG A 381 16.56 5.55 -2.41
N VAL A 382 15.96 6.74 -2.43
CA VAL A 382 14.60 6.99 -2.90
C VAL A 382 14.67 7.93 -4.11
N LEU A 383 14.24 7.44 -5.28
CA LEU A 383 14.06 8.26 -6.48
C LEU A 383 12.60 8.68 -6.60
N GLU A 384 12.36 9.97 -6.78
CA GLU A 384 11.08 10.55 -7.15
C GLU A 384 11.15 11.07 -8.58
N ALA A 385 10.70 10.24 -9.52
CA ALA A 385 10.55 10.56 -10.94
C ALA A 385 9.13 11.09 -11.19
N CYS A 386 8.78 12.18 -10.51
CA CYS A 386 7.51 12.89 -10.65
C CYS A 386 7.79 14.39 -10.75
N ASP A 387 7.17 15.08 -11.69
CA ASP A 387 7.25 16.53 -11.79
C ASP A 387 6.49 17.22 -10.64
N GLY A 388 7.22 17.82 -9.68
CA GLY A 388 6.62 18.66 -8.64
C GLY A 388 7.57 19.15 -7.55
N THR A 389 7.49 20.45 -7.24
CA THR A 389 8.15 21.08 -6.09
C THR A 389 7.35 20.87 -4.81
N ASP A 390 8.02 20.34 -3.78
CA ASP A 390 7.52 19.99 -2.43
C ASP A 390 6.50 18.84 -2.35
N THR A 391 7.04 17.64 -2.50
CA THR A 391 6.26 16.41 -2.66
C THR A 391 5.83 15.84 -1.30
N ALA A 392 4.79 15.01 -1.33
CA ALA A 392 4.35 14.28 -0.13
C ALA A 392 5.50 13.45 0.48
N ILE A 393 6.47 13.05 -0.35
CA ILE A 393 7.69 12.32 0.04
C ILE A 393 8.64 13.22 0.82
N ALA A 394 9.01 14.39 0.27
CA ALA A 394 9.88 15.33 0.96
C ALA A 394 9.31 15.68 2.34
N ARG A 395 8.02 16.03 2.43
CA ARG A 395 7.32 16.27 3.71
C ARG A 395 7.32 15.05 4.64
N ALA A 396 7.15 13.84 4.10
CA ALA A 396 7.16 12.63 4.90
C ALA A 396 8.54 12.37 5.52
N LEU A 397 9.61 12.57 4.75
CA LEU A 397 10.99 12.39 5.17
C LEU A 397 11.47 13.50 6.13
N SER A 398 11.09 14.76 5.89
CA SER A 398 11.49 15.90 6.76
C SER A 398 10.85 15.86 8.15
N ALA A 399 9.69 15.23 8.31
CA ALA A 399 8.97 15.19 9.60
C ALA A 399 9.71 14.40 10.70
N ARG A 400 10.65 13.52 10.34
CA ARG A 400 11.54 12.81 11.26
C ARG A 400 12.87 12.53 10.56
N PRO A 401 13.82 13.47 10.55
CA PRO A 401 15.09 13.28 9.86
C PRO A 401 15.85 12.11 10.50
N ARG A 402 16.03 11.03 9.74
CA ARG A 402 17.10 10.05 9.97
C ARG A 402 18.22 10.37 9.00
N GLN A 403 19.47 10.24 9.46
CA GLN A 403 20.68 10.48 8.66
C GLN A 403 20.93 9.41 7.57
N THR A 404 19.95 8.55 7.27
CA THR A 404 20.12 7.33 6.48
C THR A 404 19.19 7.23 5.27
N VAL A 405 18.64 8.34 4.75
CA VAL A 405 17.84 8.35 3.51
C VAL A 405 18.43 9.36 2.53
N GLU A 406 18.68 8.91 1.30
CA GLU A 406 19.06 9.75 0.16
C GLU A 406 17.83 9.92 -0.76
N HIS A 407 17.31 11.14 -0.85
CA HIS A 407 16.18 11.47 -1.72
C HIS A 407 16.70 12.15 -2.99
N HIS A 408 16.36 11.57 -4.13
CA HIS A 408 16.78 12.01 -5.46
C HIS A 408 15.54 12.42 -6.27
N ALA A 409 15.61 13.60 -6.89
CA ALA A 409 14.61 14.04 -7.87
C ALA A 409 14.97 13.59 -9.31
N VAL A 410 16.22 13.17 -9.53
CA VAL A 410 16.73 12.75 -10.84
C VAL A 410 17.61 11.52 -10.65
N ALA A 411 17.50 10.56 -11.57
CA ALA A 411 18.33 9.37 -11.55
C ALA A 411 19.80 9.73 -11.80
N ASP A 412 20.70 9.23 -10.96
CA ASP A 412 22.15 9.49 -11.04
C ASP A 412 22.93 8.34 -11.69
N GLY A 413 22.23 7.45 -12.40
CA GLY A 413 22.78 6.24 -13.00
C GLY A 413 22.94 5.06 -12.04
N GLY A 414 22.71 5.27 -10.73
CA GLY A 414 22.67 4.18 -9.74
C GLY A 414 21.30 3.47 -9.67
N ARG A 415 21.25 2.41 -8.84
CA ARG A 415 19.99 1.72 -8.50
C ARG A 415 19.40 2.25 -7.20
N PHE A 416 18.07 2.24 -7.11
CA PHE A 416 17.29 2.79 -6.00
C PHE A 416 16.54 1.69 -5.26
N ASP A 417 16.41 1.84 -3.94
CA ASP A 417 15.61 0.94 -3.12
C ASP A 417 14.11 1.20 -3.31
N VAL A 418 13.77 2.47 -3.57
CA VAL A 418 12.40 2.92 -3.84
C VAL A 418 12.39 3.85 -5.03
N VAL A 419 11.52 3.57 -6.00
CA VAL A 419 11.20 4.49 -7.11
C VAL A 419 9.75 4.89 -6.97
N VAL A 420 9.49 6.19 -6.98
CA VAL A 420 8.14 6.76 -7.05
C VAL A 420 8.00 7.47 -8.39
N ALA A 421 6.95 7.15 -9.13
CA ALA A 421 6.72 7.72 -10.45
C ALA A 421 5.24 7.93 -10.72
N THR A 422 4.95 8.77 -11.70
CA THR A 422 3.62 8.88 -12.32
C THR A 422 3.64 8.25 -13.70
N GLY A 423 2.60 7.49 -14.06
CA GLY A 423 2.44 6.85 -15.38
C GLY A 423 2.21 7.83 -16.54
N SER A 424 2.41 9.13 -16.32
CA SER A 424 2.29 10.20 -17.30
C SER A 424 3.63 10.92 -17.54
N ASP A 425 4.74 10.40 -17.01
CA ASP A 425 6.04 11.07 -17.10
C ASP A 425 6.67 10.84 -18.49
N SER A 426 6.32 11.77 -19.38
CA SER A 426 6.75 11.92 -20.75
C SER A 426 8.22 12.34 -20.81
N GLY A 427 9.10 11.34 -20.84
CA GLY A 427 10.27 11.47 -21.72
C GLY A 427 9.74 11.60 -23.14
N SER A 428 10.31 12.50 -23.94
CA SER A 428 9.85 12.94 -25.27
C SER A 428 9.67 11.88 -26.36
N ASP A 429 9.69 10.60 -26.03
CA ASP A 429 9.45 9.50 -26.95
C ASP A 429 7.96 9.10 -26.87
N SER A 430 7.31 9.11 -28.03
CA SER A 430 5.90 8.75 -28.23
C SER A 430 5.53 7.31 -27.82
N ASP A 431 6.52 6.48 -27.47
CA ASP A 431 6.34 5.12 -26.92
C ASP A 431 6.20 5.10 -25.38
N SER A 432 6.33 6.26 -24.71
CA SER A 432 6.33 6.36 -23.24
C SER A 432 4.95 6.24 -22.56
N ASP A 433 3.87 6.15 -23.33
CA ASP A 433 2.50 6.01 -22.80
C ASP A 433 2.01 4.55 -22.68
N ASP A 434 2.83 3.58 -23.09
CA ASP A 434 2.53 2.16 -22.95
C ASP A 434 2.91 1.62 -21.55
N PRO A 435 1.98 0.96 -20.82
CA PRO A 435 2.26 0.40 -19.49
C PRO A 435 3.48 -0.51 -19.46
N ASP A 436 3.66 -1.38 -20.47
CA ASP A 436 4.78 -2.34 -20.50
C ASP A 436 6.12 -1.60 -20.60
N THR A 437 6.21 -0.65 -21.52
CA THR A 437 7.42 0.16 -21.74
C THR A 437 7.77 1.02 -20.52
N THR A 438 6.77 1.70 -19.94
CA THR A 438 6.96 2.54 -18.75
C THR A 438 7.40 1.72 -17.54
N VAL A 439 6.72 0.60 -17.27
CA VAL A 439 7.06 -0.26 -16.14
C VAL A 439 8.45 -0.87 -16.32
N ALA A 440 8.78 -1.39 -17.51
CA ALA A 440 10.10 -1.97 -17.78
C ALA A 440 11.23 -0.96 -17.54
N ARG A 441 11.04 0.31 -17.93
CA ARG A 441 11.99 1.40 -17.67
C ARG A 441 12.17 1.65 -16.18
N LEU A 442 11.08 1.78 -15.43
CA LEU A 442 11.11 2.09 -13.99
C LEU A 442 11.70 0.92 -13.17
N VAL A 443 11.38 -0.33 -13.51
CA VAL A 443 11.91 -1.52 -12.83
C VAL A 443 13.43 -1.64 -13.00
N ARG A 444 14.01 -1.20 -14.12
CA ARG A 444 15.47 -1.20 -14.34
C ARG A 444 16.21 -0.27 -13.37
N LEU A 445 15.54 0.74 -12.81
CA LEU A 445 16.12 1.66 -11.82
C LEU A 445 16.16 1.04 -10.42
N LEU A 446 15.46 -0.06 -10.16
CA LEU A 446 15.38 -0.65 -8.83
C LEU A 446 16.58 -1.56 -8.50
N ALA A 447 17.02 -1.49 -7.25
CA ALA A 447 17.89 -2.50 -6.65
C ALA A 447 17.12 -3.82 -6.42
N PRO A 448 17.79 -4.99 -6.30
CA PRO A 448 17.16 -6.23 -5.88
C PRO A 448 16.38 -6.05 -4.56
N GLY A 449 15.16 -6.61 -4.48
CA GLY A 449 14.23 -6.39 -3.38
C GLY A 449 13.59 -5.00 -3.31
N GLY A 450 13.94 -4.08 -4.22
CA GLY A 450 13.43 -2.72 -4.30
C GLY A 450 11.94 -2.63 -4.63
N ARG A 451 11.36 -1.44 -4.44
CA ARG A 451 9.92 -1.22 -4.55
C ARG A 451 9.58 -0.08 -5.50
N LEU A 452 8.58 -0.31 -6.36
CA LEU A 452 8.00 0.70 -7.24
C LEU A 452 6.68 1.20 -6.66
N LEU A 453 6.53 2.52 -6.52
CA LEU A 453 5.30 3.21 -6.20
C LEU A 453 4.85 4.01 -7.42
N LEU A 454 3.92 3.46 -8.20
CA LEU A 454 3.50 4.05 -9.47
C LEU A 454 2.07 4.58 -9.38
N VAL A 455 1.87 5.89 -9.54
CA VAL A 455 0.54 6.48 -9.67
C VAL A 455 0.18 6.56 -11.15
N ALA A 456 -0.87 5.88 -11.58
CA ALA A 456 -1.28 5.89 -12.98
C ALA A 456 -2.78 6.13 -13.15
N PRO A 457 -3.19 6.78 -14.27
CA PRO A 457 -4.58 6.85 -14.66
C PRO A 457 -5.07 5.46 -15.10
N ILE A 458 -6.21 5.05 -14.58
CA ILE A 458 -6.86 3.76 -14.94
C ILE A 458 -8.11 3.94 -15.81
N GLU A 459 -8.54 5.19 -15.96
CA GLU A 459 -9.66 5.60 -16.79
C GLU A 459 -9.31 6.86 -17.57
N GLU A 460 -9.92 7.03 -18.73
CA GLU A 460 -9.73 8.22 -19.57
C GLU A 460 -10.11 9.50 -18.80
N GLN A 461 -9.25 10.51 -18.88
CA GLN A 461 -9.44 11.79 -18.19
C GLN A 461 -9.83 12.85 -19.23
N LEU A 462 -11.14 13.03 -19.47
CA LEU A 462 -11.65 13.89 -20.55
C LEU A 462 -11.22 15.35 -20.43
N ASP A 463 -10.98 15.86 -19.22
CA ASP A 463 -10.50 17.23 -18.99
C ASP A 463 -9.15 17.50 -19.67
N LEU A 464 -8.34 16.45 -19.91
CA LEU A 464 -7.12 16.56 -20.69
C LEU A 464 -7.37 16.83 -22.18
N LEU A 465 -8.58 16.59 -22.72
CA LEU A 465 -8.91 17.01 -24.09
C LEU A 465 -8.92 18.54 -24.25
N LEU A 466 -9.02 19.28 -23.15
CA LEU A 466 -8.95 20.75 -23.10
C LEU A 466 -7.56 21.28 -22.75
N THR A 467 -6.81 20.56 -21.92
CA THR A 467 -5.55 21.04 -21.30
C THR A 467 -4.30 20.29 -21.73
N GLY A 468 -4.46 19.15 -22.40
CA GLY A 468 -3.36 18.28 -22.81
C GLY A 468 -2.61 18.83 -24.01
N GLU A 469 -1.31 18.55 -24.06
CA GLU A 469 -0.53 18.76 -25.27
C GLU A 469 -1.04 17.81 -26.38
N PRO A 470 -1.10 18.26 -27.64
CA PRO A 470 -1.41 17.40 -28.76
C PRO A 470 -0.45 16.20 -28.84
N GLY A 471 -0.98 14.99 -28.66
CA GLY A 471 -0.21 13.74 -28.74
C GLY A 471 0.37 13.21 -27.41
N SER A 472 0.22 13.92 -26.29
CA SER A 472 0.73 13.53 -24.96
C SER A 472 -0.41 13.34 -23.95
N LEU A 473 -1.42 12.58 -24.35
CA LEU A 473 -2.48 12.21 -23.42
C LEU A 473 -2.15 10.81 -22.90
N PRO A 474 -1.77 10.68 -21.61
CA PRO A 474 -1.37 9.38 -21.07
C PRO A 474 -2.47 8.38 -21.39
N ALA A 475 -2.09 7.29 -22.04
CA ALA A 475 -3.03 6.23 -22.35
C ALA A 475 -3.51 5.66 -21.01
N ALA A 476 -4.74 6.00 -20.63
CA ALA A 476 -5.37 5.34 -19.50
C ALA A 476 -5.49 3.85 -19.84
N ALA A 477 -4.93 3.02 -18.99
CA ALA A 477 -4.99 1.58 -19.14
C ALA A 477 -5.72 0.99 -17.93
N PRO A 478 -6.59 -0.02 -18.13
CA PRO A 478 -7.26 -0.69 -17.03
C PRO A 478 -6.27 -1.18 -15.96
N VAL A 479 -6.74 -1.31 -14.71
CA VAL A 479 -5.93 -1.78 -13.57
C VAL A 479 -5.21 -3.08 -13.90
N GLU A 480 -5.88 -3.97 -14.61
CA GLU A 480 -5.40 -5.29 -15.03
C GLU A 480 -4.23 -5.20 -15.99
N HIS A 481 -4.22 -4.20 -16.88
CA HIS A 481 -3.13 -3.98 -17.82
C HIS A 481 -1.87 -3.51 -17.06
N TRP A 482 -2.00 -2.53 -16.17
CA TRP A 482 -0.88 -2.10 -15.31
C TRP A 482 -0.34 -3.26 -14.44
N ARG A 483 -1.23 -4.09 -13.88
CA ARG A 483 -0.82 -5.28 -13.12
C ARG A 483 -0.08 -6.27 -14.00
N ALA A 484 -0.57 -6.55 -15.21
CA ALA A 484 0.07 -7.45 -16.15
C ALA A 484 1.47 -6.94 -16.54
N ALA A 485 1.62 -5.65 -16.83
CA ALA A 485 2.91 -5.01 -17.12
C ALA A 485 3.91 -5.16 -15.95
N LEU A 486 3.47 -4.92 -14.72
CA LEU A 486 4.29 -5.10 -13.50
C LEU A 486 4.72 -6.56 -13.31
N THR A 487 3.82 -7.51 -13.52
CA THR A 487 4.16 -8.93 -13.45
C THR A 487 5.12 -9.33 -14.56
N ALA A 488 4.90 -8.88 -15.80
CA ALA A 488 5.77 -9.16 -16.95
C ALA A 488 7.18 -8.58 -16.77
N ALA A 489 7.31 -7.43 -16.09
CA ALA A 489 8.59 -6.84 -15.72
C ALA A 489 9.29 -7.53 -14.54
N GLY A 490 8.72 -8.61 -14.00
CA GLY A 490 9.33 -9.43 -12.95
C GLY A 490 9.00 -9.00 -11.52
N CYS A 491 8.01 -8.14 -11.31
CA CYS A 491 7.55 -7.84 -9.94
C CYS A 491 6.85 -9.06 -9.33
N THR A 492 7.35 -9.51 -8.17
CA THR A 492 6.87 -10.71 -7.46
C THR A 492 5.60 -10.45 -6.65
N THR A 493 5.38 -9.21 -6.25
CA THR A 493 4.18 -8.78 -5.52
C THR A 493 3.70 -7.47 -6.13
N VAL A 494 2.40 -7.38 -6.44
CA VAL A 494 1.76 -6.17 -6.97
C VAL A 494 0.46 -5.90 -6.19
N LEU A 495 0.44 -4.81 -5.43
CA LEU A 495 -0.70 -4.35 -4.65
C LEU A 495 -1.23 -3.03 -5.22
N GLY A 496 -2.46 -2.68 -4.87
CA GLY A 496 -3.17 -1.53 -5.42
C GLY A 496 -3.87 -0.70 -4.35
N LEU A 497 -3.86 0.62 -4.51
CA LEU A 497 -4.69 1.54 -3.75
C LEU A 497 -5.34 2.56 -4.70
N PRO A 498 -6.59 2.97 -4.47
CA PRO A 498 -7.52 2.44 -3.46
C PRO A 498 -7.88 0.98 -3.70
N GLU A 499 -8.33 0.27 -2.66
CA GLU A 499 -8.85 -1.10 -2.82
C GLU A 499 -10.17 -1.10 -3.62
N ASP A 500 -10.51 -2.24 -4.21
CA ASP A 500 -11.73 -2.38 -5.01
C ASP A 500 -12.97 -1.96 -4.21
N GLY A 501 -13.86 -1.18 -4.84
CA GLY A 501 -15.07 -0.64 -4.21
C GLY A 501 -14.85 0.60 -3.32
N HIS A 502 -13.62 1.05 -3.14
CA HIS A 502 -13.34 2.29 -2.42
C HIS A 502 -13.78 3.53 -3.23
N PRO A 503 -14.46 4.53 -2.64
CA PRO A 503 -14.97 5.71 -3.37
C PRO A 503 -13.92 6.43 -4.22
N MET A 504 -12.73 6.65 -3.65
CA MET A 504 -11.61 7.29 -4.35
C MET A 504 -11.16 6.57 -5.63
N GLY A 505 -11.50 5.29 -5.82
CA GLY A 505 -11.21 4.56 -7.06
C GLY A 505 -11.95 5.16 -8.26
N LEU A 506 -13.13 5.75 -8.03
CA LEU A 506 -13.95 6.43 -9.05
C LEU A 506 -13.32 7.73 -9.59
N LEU A 507 -12.20 8.19 -9.03
CA LEU A 507 -11.44 9.29 -9.59
C LEU A 507 -10.54 8.84 -10.77
N GLY A 508 -10.50 7.54 -11.08
CA GLY A 508 -9.72 7.01 -12.20
C GLY A 508 -8.21 7.14 -12.00
N GLN A 509 -7.74 7.21 -10.74
CA GLN A 509 -6.33 7.28 -10.36
C GLN A 509 -6.01 6.15 -9.40
N HIS A 510 -4.90 5.45 -9.64
CA HIS A 510 -4.54 4.28 -8.86
C HIS A 510 -3.03 4.27 -8.55
N LEU A 511 -2.69 3.94 -7.31
CA LEU A 511 -1.32 3.71 -6.85
C LEU A 511 -1.04 2.21 -6.86
N PHE A 512 -0.11 1.80 -7.70
CA PHE A 512 0.45 0.47 -7.72
C PHE A 512 1.69 0.43 -6.82
N VAL A 513 1.73 -0.59 -5.95
CA VAL A 513 2.85 -0.85 -5.05
C VAL A 513 3.42 -2.20 -5.42
N ALA A 514 4.59 -2.21 -6.05
CA ALA A 514 5.21 -3.42 -6.56
C ALA A 514 6.60 -3.66 -5.96
N ARG A 515 7.02 -4.93 -5.87
CA ARG A 515 8.34 -5.34 -5.38
C ARG A 515 9.04 -6.22 -6.42
N VAL A 516 10.31 -5.92 -6.69
CA VAL A 516 11.20 -6.79 -7.49
C VAL A 516 11.81 -7.88 -6.60
N PRO A 517 12.24 -9.02 -7.17
CA PRO A 517 12.71 -10.20 -6.41
C PRO A 517 13.77 -9.87 -5.36
#